data_AF-A0A7C1FYB9-F1
#
_entry.id   AF-A0A7C1FYB9-F1
#
_cell.length_a   1.000
_cell.length_b   1.000
_cell.length_c   1.000
_cell.angle_alpha   90.00
_cell.angle_beta   90.00
_cell.angle_gamma   90.00
#
_symmetry.space_group_name_H-M   'P 1'
#
loop_
_entity.id
_entity.type
_entity.pdbx_description
1 polymer ?
#
loop_
_entity_poly.entity_id
_entity_poly.type
_entity_poly.pdbx_seq_one_letter_code
_entity_poly.pdbx_strand_id
1 'polypeptide(L)'
;FGDEPELVKDCVEAIINTFGYIPAVYKAKEKKVTKVVICNKAIAKFLSKLCGKLAEGKYLPFELLSANRETLSWLVWSLILGDGAVERRRIRYTTKSVKLAFGLCLSLIRLGYKPRIFYHKTLKLYHIEISLPPDIREKLRGKTPSYNPLKPRDEDYILHSNKRYLNFKDGYLIALIREVKERDYEGLVYNLEVEDDNTYTANMIIVHNCNGIEALARGEIVIAPKGGSWEEYMPEWGLIDSKPCPYVLKDSPIHVGKGMQIDVEKAVDVACDVLDNLDEYKARVQEYRKVLEERFTWEKVAEKLAIILEEVCENVT
;
A
#
# COMPACT_ATOMS: atom_id res chain seq x y z
N PHE A 1 19.08 -7.59 24.61
CA PHE A 1 20.55 -7.52 24.70
C PHE A 1 21.08 -8.39 25.83
N GLY A 2 20.93 -9.71 25.72
CA GLY A 2 21.28 -10.60 26.84
C GLY A 2 22.77 -10.82 27.03
N ASP A 3 23.51 -10.89 25.93
CA ASP A 3 24.96 -11.13 25.88
C ASP A 3 25.62 -10.29 24.75
N GLU A 4 25.04 -9.13 24.40
CA GLU A 4 25.46 -8.29 23.25
C GLU A 4 25.94 -6.91 23.74
N PRO A 5 27.13 -6.80 24.37
CA PRO A 5 27.60 -5.54 24.98
C PRO A 5 27.79 -4.42 23.96
N GLU A 6 28.14 -4.75 22.72
CA GLU A 6 28.29 -3.78 21.63
C GLU A 6 26.97 -3.08 21.30
N LEU A 7 25.85 -3.81 21.28
CA LEU A 7 24.52 -3.22 21.03
C LEU A 7 24.08 -2.30 22.17
N VAL A 8 24.44 -2.65 23.41
CA VAL A 8 24.16 -1.80 24.57
C VAL A 8 24.96 -0.50 24.46
N LYS A 9 26.26 -0.60 24.13
CA LYS A 9 27.14 0.56 23.96
C LYS A 9 26.63 1.49 22.85
N ASP A 10 26.35 0.94 21.68
CA ASP A 10 25.82 1.68 20.52
C ASP A 10 24.49 2.39 20.87
N CYS A 11 23.57 1.69 21.55
CA CYS A 11 22.31 2.29 21.99
C CYS A 11 22.54 3.45 22.99
N VAL A 12 23.46 3.30 23.95
CA VAL A 12 23.80 4.36 24.90
C VAL A 12 24.39 5.58 24.19
N GLU A 13 25.34 5.36 23.28
CA GLU A 13 25.97 6.43 22.49
C GLU A 13 24.94 7.15 21.62
N ALA A 14 24.03 6.43 20.97
CA ALA A 14 22.94 7.02 20.19
C ALA A 14 22.03 7.90 21.06
N ILE A 15 21.69 7.47 22.28
CA ILE A 15 20.86 8.26 23.20
C ILE A 15 21.58 9.54 23.64
N ILE A 16 22.86 9.44 24.00
CA ILE A 16 23.67 10.59 24.42
C ILE A 16 23.79 11.60 23.27
N ASN A 17 24.15 11.14 22.07
CA ASN A 17 24.37 12.01 20.92
C ASN A 17 23.08 12.65 20.42
N THR A 18 21.95 11.94 20.49
CA THR A 18 20.67 12.44 19.98
C THR A 18 19.95 13.35 20.97
N PHE A 19 19.97 12.99 22.26
CA PHE A 19 19.16 13.67 23.28
C PHE A 19 19.97 14.43 24.32
N GLY A 20 21.30 14.35 24.31
CA GLY A 20 22.14 14.88 25.37
C GLY A 20 21.85 14.24 26.73
N TYR A 21 21.28 13.03 26.74
CA TYR A 21 20.81 12.37 27.95
C TYR A 21 21.64 11.12 28.24
N ILE A 22 22.09 10.94 29.48
CA ILE A 22 22.84 9.75 29.90
C ILE A 22 21.84 8.71 30.43
N PRO A 23 21.61 7.59 29.72
CA PRO A 23 20.67 6.56 30.18
C PRO A 23 21.26 5.71 31.31
N ALA A 24 20.39 5.13 32.13
CA ALA A 24 20.80 4.14 33.12
C ALA A 24 20.88 2.74 32.48
N VAL A 25 21.92 1.98 32.81
CA VAL A 25 22.14 0.61 32.31
C VAL A 25 22.03 -0.39 33.46
N TYR A 26 21.05 -1.28 33.38
CA TYR A 26 20.80 -2.31 34.39
C TYR A 26 21.04 -3.71 33.81
N LYS A 27 21.95 -4.48 34.41
CA LYS A 27 22.15 -5.89 34.11
C LYS A 27 21.42 -6.74 35.15
N ALA A 28 20.50 -7.60 34.71
CA ALA A 28 19.84 -8.53 35.61
C ALA A 28 20.82 -9.63 36.03
N LYS A 29 20.97 -9.90 37.34
CA LYS A 29 21.93 -10.89 37.86
C LYS A 29 21.57 -12.33 37.47
N GLU A 30 20.29 -12.63 37.31
CA GLU A 30 19.77 -14.00 37.08
C GLU A 30 19.19 -14.21 35.68
N LYS A 31 19.10 -13.16 34.87
CA LYS A 31 18.57 -13.22 33.50
C LYS A 31 19.60 -12.65 32.55
N LYS A 32 19.79 -13.30 31.39
CA LYS A 32 20.55 -12.76 30.25
C LYS A 32 19.80 -11.57 29.64
N VAL A 33 19.69 -10.47 30.37
CA VAL A 33 18.96 -9.25 29.98
C VAL A 33 19.69 -8.03 30.52
N THR A 34 20.14 -7.18 29.60
CA THR A 34 20.55 -5.80 29.89
C THR A 34 19.45 -4.84 29.47
N LYS A 35 19.10 -3.89 30.35
CA LYS A 35 18.13 -2.82 30.10
C LYS A 35 18.84 -1.47 30.02
N VAL A 36 18.56 -0.70 28.98
CA VAL A 36 18.94 0.72 28.87
C VAL A 36 17.67 1.54 29.12
N VAL A 37 17.70 2.44 30.10
CA VAL A 37 16.51 3.14 30.60
C VAL A 37 16.73 4.64 30.57
N ILE A 38 15.79 5.34 29.92
CA ILE A 38 15.69 6.80 29.93
C ILE A 38 14.53 7.18 30.85
N CYS A 39 14.81 7.88 31.94
CA CYS A 39 13.80 8.39 32.87
C CYS A 39 13.47 9.86 32.54
N ASN A 40 13.02 10.12 31.31
CA ASN A 40 12.67 11.46 30.84
C ASN A 40 11.27 11.48 30.20
N LYS A 41 10.36 12.27 30.78
CA LYS A 41 8.95 12.33 30.36
C LYS A 41 8.78 12.96 28.96
N ALA A 42 9.59 13.96 28.61
CA ALA A 42 9.53 14.62 27.31
C ALA A 42 9.97 13.66 26.20
N ILE A 43 11.11 12.99 26.37
CA ILE A 43 11.63 11.98 25.41
C ILE A 43 10.63 10.83 25.26
N ALA A 44 10.09 10.31 26.38
CA ALA A 44 9.11 9.23 26.33
C ALA A 44 7.82 9.61 25.58
N LYS A 45 7.30 10.83 25.79
CA LYS A 45 6.13 11.34 25.05
C LYS A 45 6.44 11.56 23.57
N PHE A 46 7.61 12.11 23.25
CA PHE A 46 8.07 12.30 21.89
C PHE A 46 8.13 10.98 21.13
N LEU A 47 8.86 9.98 21.65
CA LEU A 47 8.99 8.67 21.02
C LEU A 47 7.63 7.95 20.89
N SER A 48 6.75 8.08 21.88
CA SER A 48 5.40 7.51 21.81
C SER A 48 4.54 8.16 20.73
N LYS A 49 4.68 9.47 20.52
CA LYS A 49 3.97 10.20 19.46
C LYS A 49 4.56 9.90 18.07
N LEU A 50 5.87 9.73 18.00
CA LEU A 50 6.57 9.45 16.75
C LEU A 50 6.28 8.01 16.28
N CYS A 51 6.59 7.02 17.11
CA CYS A 51 6.62 5.61 16.71
C CYS A 51 5.46 4.77 17.25
N GLY A 52 4.53 5.38 17.99
CA GLY A 52 3.45 4.70 18.68
C GLY A 52 3.84 4.10 20.03
N LYS A 53 2.84 3.55 20.73
CA LYS A 53 2.97 2.96 22.08
C LYS A 53 2.44 1.52 22.07
N LEU A 54 2.96 0.69 22.98
CA LEU A 54 2.65 -0.76 23.09
C LEU A 54 3.08 -1.56 21.84
N ALA A 55 3.18 -2.88 21.95
CA ALA A 55 3.71 -3.71 20.86
C ALA A 55 2.86 -3.68 19.59
N GLU A 56 1.53 -3.61 19.74
CA GLU A 56 0.56 -3.58 18.63
C GLU A 56 0.38 -2.19 18.01
N GLY A 57 0.64 -1.12 18.78
CA GLY A 57 0.50 0.26 18.34
C GLY A 57 1.76 0.86 17.71
N LYS A 58 2.88 0.13 17.67
CA LYS A 58 4.12 0.60 17.04
C LYS A 58 3.96 0.76 15.53
N TYR A 59 4.60 1.75 14.92
CA TYR A 59 4.68 1.90 13.46
C TYR A 59 5.96 2.64 13.07
N LEU A 60 6.28 2.62 11.78
CA LEU A 60 7.31 3.49 11.21
C LEU A 60 6.66 4.80 10.76
N PRO A 61 7.10 5.96 11.27
CA PRO A 61 6.65 7.28 10.80
C PRO A 61 6.83 7.42 9.30
N PHE A 62 5.92 8.15 8.64
CA PHE A 62 5.99 8.36 7.19
C PHE A 62 7.28 9.08 6.78
N GLU A 63 7.72 10.07 7.56
CA GLU A 63 8.96 10.83 7.31
C GLU A 63 10.18 9.90 7.29
N LEU A 64 10.19 8.88 8.14
CA LEU A 64 11.24 7.87 8.17
C LEU A 64 11.09 6.85 7.04
N LEU A 65 9.85 6.47 6.70
CA LEU A 65 9.55 5.62 5.56
C LEU A 65 9.90 6.28 4.22
N SER A 66 9.93 7.61 4.15
CA SER A 66 10.23 8.41 2.96
C SER A 66 11.66 8.96 2.95
N ALA A 67 12.45 8.68 4.00
CA ALA A 67 13.85 9.07 4.06
C ALA A 67 14.66 8.48 2.88
N ASN A 68 15.84 9.06 2.64
CA ASN A 68 16.79 8.52 1.66
C ASN A 68 17.14 7.06 2.01
N ARG A 69 17.53 6.29 0.99
CA ARG A 69 17.69 4.83 1.11
C ARG A 69 18.81 4.43 2.08
N GLU A 70 19.83 5.26 2.27
CA GLU A 70 20.89 4.98 3.26
C GLU A 70 20.37 5.13 4.69
N THR A 71 19.66 6.22 5.00
CA THR A 71 19.03 6.41 6.31
C THR A 71 17.98 5.34 6.58
N LEU A 72 17.15 5.00 5.59
CA LEU A 72 16.16 3.93 5.70
C LEU A 72 16.83 2.57 5.98
N SER A 73 17.95 2.29 5.31
CA SER A 73 18.73 1.07 5.51
C SER A 73 19.19 0.93 6.97
N TRP A 74 19.77 1.98 7.54
CA TRP A 74 20.21 1.98 8.94
C TRP A 74 19.06 1.92 9.94
N LEU A 75 17.92 2.55 9.63
CA LEU A 75 16.72 2.44 10.44
C LEU A 75 16.21 0.98 10.50
N VAL A 76 16.09 0.34 9.34
CA VAL A 76 15.66 -1.06 9.24
C VAL A 76 16.65 -1.97 9.95
N TRP A 77 17.95 -1.75 9.77
CA TRP A 77 18.98 -2.53 10.46
C TRP A 77 18.91 -2.34 11.98
N SER A 78 18.68 -1.12 12.47
CA SER A 78 18.53 -0.84 13.90
C SER A 78 17.35 -1.56 14.54
N LEU A 79 16.23 -1.69 13.81
CA LEU A 79 15.11 -2.54 14.24
C LEU A 79 15.55 -4.00 14.37
N ILE A 80 16.31 -4.52 13.40
CA ILE A 80 16.81 -5.90 13.40
C ILE A 80 17.82 -6.12 14.52
N LEU A 81 18.70 -5.15 14.80
CA LEU A 81 19.63 -5.18 15.93
C LEU A 81 18.88 -5.38 17.25
N GLY A 82 17.78 -4.64 17.45
CA GLY A 82 16.94 -4.74 18.65
C GLY A 82 16.17 -6.06 18.76
N ASP A 83 15.23 -6.28 17.82
CA ASP A 83 14.21 -7.34 17.93
C ASP A 83 14.30 -8.40 16.81
N GLY A 84 15.23 -8.24 15.87
CA GLY A 84 15.45 -9.19 14.78
C GLY A 84 16.37 -10.35 15.16
N ALA A 85 16.27 -11.42 14.37
CA ALA A 85 17.13 -12.58 14.41
C ALA A 85 17.85 -12.73 13.06
N VAL A 86 19.16 -12.97 13.11
CA VAL A 86 19.99 -13.15 11.91
C VAL A 86 20.60 -14.54 11.97
N GLU A 87 20.29 -15.35 10.97
CA GLU A 87 20.76 -16.73 10.88
C GLU A 87 21.25 -17.01 9.46
N ARG A 88 22.56 -17.22 9.31
CA ARG A 88 23.22 -17.43 8.01
C ARG A 88 22.92 -16.28 7.04
N ARG A 89 22.04 -16.52 6.07
CA ARG A 89 21.60 -15.56 5.04
C ARG A 89 20.16 -15.08 5.26
N ARG A 90 19.55 -15.39 6.40
CA ARG A 90 18.16 -15.05 6.68
C ARG A 90 18.10 -14.04 7.80
N ILE A 91 17.38 -12.96 7.55
CA ILE A 91 16.98 -12.03 8.60
C ILE A 91 15.50 -12.25 8.85
N ARG A 92 15.14 -12.37 10.13
CA ARG A 92 13.79 -12.55 10.61
C ARG A 92 13.44 -11.43 11.57
N TYR A 93 12.22 -10.91 11.47
CA TYR A 93 11.68 -9.92 12.37
C TYR A 93 10.24 -10.30 12.74
N THR A 94 9.89 -10.16 14.02
CA THR A 94 8.55 -10.51 14.51
C THR A 94 7.91 -9.32 15.22
N THR A 95 6.65 -9.03 14.90
CA THR A 95 5.91 -7.95 15.54
C THR A 95 4.43 -8.28 15.68
N LYS A 96 3.77 -7.72 16.71
CA LYS A 96 2.31 -7.76 16.84
C LYS A 96 1.62 -6.64 16.07
N SER A 97 2.35 -5.59 15.71
CA SER A 97 1.79 -4.46 14.97
C SER A 97 1.72 -4.74 13.47
N VAL A 98 0.51 -4.67 12.92
CA VAL A 98 0.27 -4.69 11.48
C VAL A 98 0.95 -3.50 10.80
N LYS A 99 0.86 -2.28 11.36
CA LYS A 99 1.45 -1.08 10.76
C LYS A 99 2.97 -1.17 10.68
N LEU A 100 3.62 -1.70 11.72
CA LEU A 100 5.07 -1.92 11.72
C LEU A 100 5.47 -3.03 10.74
N ALA A 101 4.69 -4.11 10.65
CA ALA A 101 4.97 -5.20 9.72
C ALA A 101 4.93 -4.74 8.26
N PHE A 102 3.88 -4.00 7.87
CA PHE A 102 3.72 -3.46 6.52
C PHE A 102 4.75 -2.36 6.23
N GLY A 103 4.99 -1.44 7.17
CA GLY A 103 6.02 -0.42 7.03
C GLY A 103 7.43 -1.01 6.83
N LEU A 104 7.75 -2.08 7.56
CA LEU A 104 9.01 -2.81 7.39
C LEU A 104 9.10 -3.49 6.02
N CYS A 105 8.02 -4.12 5.55
CA CYS A 105 7.97 -4.70 4.21
C CYS A 105 8.18 -3.65 3.12
N LEU A 106 7.48 -2.51 3.19
CA LEU A 106 7.67 -1.40 2.26
C LEU A 106 9.12 -0.89 2.29
N SER A 107 9.69 -0.71 3.48
CA SER A 107 11.09 -0.29 3.62
C SER A 107 12.06 -1.24 2.93
N LEU A 108 11.87 -2.55 3.12
CA LEU A 108 12.70 -3.58 2.52
C LEU A 108 12.58 -3.60 0.99
N ILE A 109 11.38 -3.40 0.45
CA ILE A 109 11.16 -3.29 -1.01
C ILE A 109 11.89 -2.06 -1.57
N ARG A 110 11.76 -0.88 -0.92
CA ARG A 110 12.50 0.34 -1.30
C ARG A 110 14.02 0.14 -1.30
N LEU A 111 14.53 -0.74 -0.44
CA LEU A 111 15.95 -1.09 -0.37
C LEU A 111 16.39 -2.14 -1.41
N GLY A 112 15.48 -2.65 -2.25
CA GLY A 112 15.78 -3.70 -3.23
C GLY A 112 15.85 -5.11 -2.61
N TYR A 113 15.14 -5.36 -1.52
CA TYR A 113 15.00 -6.68 -0.92
C TYR A 113 13.60 -7.24 -1.16
N LYS A 114 13.51 -8.58 -1.26
CA LYS A 114 12.25 -9.30 -1.49
C LYS A 114 11.73 -9.91 -0.19
N PRO A 115 10.95 -9.16 0.64
CA PRO A 115 10.44 -9.66 1.90
C PRO A 115 9.37 -10.75 1.71
N ARG A 116 9.25 -11.59 2.73
CA ARG A 116 8.15 -12.52 2.94
C ARG A 116 7.47 -12.12 4.24
N ILE A 117 6.16 -12.00 4.22
CA ILE A 117 5.36 -11.75 5.42
C ILE A 117 4.39 -12.92 5.64
N PHE A 118 4.30 -13.34 6.90
CA PHE A 118 3.40 -14.41 7.34
C PHE A 118 2.66 -13.94 8.59
N TYR A 119 1.36 -14.23 8.67
CA TYR A 119 0.58 -13.99 9.88
C TYR A 119 0.37 -15.31 10.63
N HIS A 120 0.84 -15.36 11.87
CA HIS A 120 0.66 -16.51 12.75
C HIS A 120 -0.63 -16.35 13.56
N LYS A 121 -1.70 -17.04 13.15
CA LYS A 121 -3.05 -16.90 13.75
C LYS A 121 -3.06 -17.13 15.27
N THR A 122 -2.44 -18.22 15.75
CA THR A 122 -2.45 -18.58 17.18
C THR A 122 -1.75 -17.54 18.07
N LEU A 123 -0.55 -17.10 17.66
CA LEU A 123 0.26 -16.14 18.40
C LEU A 123 -0.13 -14.68 18.13
N LYS A 124 -1.02 -14.45 17.15
CA LYS A 124 -1.48 -13.13 16.68
C LYS A 124 -0.33 -12.17 16.40
N LEU A 125 0.63 -12.62 15.58
CA LEU A 125 1.81 -11.85 15.22
C LEU A 125 2.17 -12.01 13.74
N TYR A 126 2.95 -11.06 13.23
CA TYR A 126 3.51 -11.06 11.89
C TYR A 126 4.98 -11.46 11.96
N HIS A 127 5.37 -12.35 11.04
CA HIS A 127 6.75 -12.76 10.82
C HIS A 127 7.20 -12.27 9.45
N ILE A 128 8.24 -11.43 9.44
CA ILE A 128 8.87 -10.90 8.25
C ILE A 128 10.21 -11.62 8.06
N GLU A 129 10.45 -12.14 6.86
CA GLU A 129 11.69 -12.82 6.49
C GLU A 129 12.26 -12.25 5.21
N ILE A 130 13.58 -12.04 5.17
CA ILE A 130 14.34 -11.78 3.95
C ILE A 130 15.49 -12.77 3.82
N SER A 131 15.80 -13.12 2.57
CA SER A 131 17.02 -13.85 2.23
C SER A 131 18.01 -12.86 1.63
N LEU A 132 19.19 -12.78 2.22
CA LEU A 132 20.29 -11.96 1.73
C LEU A 132 20.97 -12.62 0.52
N PRO A 133 21.50 -11.82 -0.41
CA PRO A 133 22.35 -12.29 -1.51
C PRO A 133 23.56 -13.15 -1.08
N PRO A 134 24.08 -14.05 -1.93
CA PRO A 134 25.16 -14.99 -1.58
C PRO A 134 26.47 -14.32 -1.18
N ASP A 135 26.82 -13.22 -1.82
CA ASP A 135 28.01 -12.40 -1.65
C ASP A 135 28.11 -11.74 -0.25
N ILE A 136 26.99 -11.57 0.45
CA ILE A 136 26.96 -11.01 1.81
C ILE A 136 27.34 -12.07 2.87
N ARG A 137 27.43 -13.36 2.51
CA ARG A 137 27.58 -14.49 3.44
C ARG A 137 28.85 -14.43 4.30
N GLU A 138 29.98 -14.00 3.75
CA GLU A 138 31.27 -14.07 4.46
C GLU A 138 31.38 -13.06 5.60
N LYS A 139 30.56 -12.00 5.57
CA LYS A 139 30.65 -10.87 6.51
C LYS A 139 29.66 -10.98 7.69
N LEU A 140 28.70 -11.91 7.66
CA LEU A 140 27.67 -12.01 8.68
C LEU A 140 27.98 -13.08 9.74
N ARG A 141 28.57 -12.64 10.86
CA ARG A 141 28.67 -13.41 12.10
C ARG A 141 27.73 -12.85 13.16
N GLY A 142 26.42 -12.89 12.89
CA GLY A 142 25.39 -12.37 13.80
C GLY A 142 25.02 -10.91 13.54
N LYS A 143 24.53 -10.23 14.57
CA LYS A 143 24.09 -8.82 14.54
C LYS A 143 25.20 -7.95 15.13
N THR A 144 25.63 -6.91 14.41
CA THR A 144 26.57 -5.90 14.94
C THR A 144 26.20 -4.51 14.45
N PRO A 145 26.35 -3.45 15.26
CA PRO A 145 26.12 -2.07 14.83
C PRO A 145 27.16 -1.61 13.81
N SER A 146 28.37 -2.15 13.87
CA SER A 146 29.49 -1.73 13.03
C SER A 146 29.34 -2.12 11.55
N TYR A 147 28.44 -3.06 11.24
CA TYR A 147 28.23 -3.55 9.89
C TYR A 147 26.74 -3.73 9.59
N ASN A 148 26.25 -2.96 8.63
CA ASN A 148 24.91 -3.05 8.09
C ASN A 148 24.91 -3.83 6.75
N PRO A 149 24.33 -5.05 6.70
CA PRO A 149 24.25 -5.86 5.48
C PRO A 149 23.14 -5.41 4.51
N LEU A 150 22.24 -4.52 4.93
CA LEU A 150 21.07 -4.09 4.15
C LEU A 150 21.36 -2.90 3.24
N LYS A 151 22.44 -2.97 2.47
CA LYS A 151 22.80 -1.90 1.54
C LYS A 151 21.71 -1.73 0.46
N PRO A 152 21.34 -0.49 0.10
CA PRO A 152 20.43 -0.26 -1.02
C PRO A 152 20.93 -0.98 -2.27
N ARG A 153 20.02 -1.64 -2.98
CA ARG A 153 20.33 -2.46 -4.15
C ARG A 153 19.68 -1.86 -5.39
N ASP A 154 20.48 -1.67 -6.44
CA ASP A 154 20.09 -1.04 -7.70
C ASP A 154 20.48 -1.90 -8.88
N GLU A 155 20.33 -3.23 -8.75
CA GLU A 155 20.72 -4.10 -9.85
C GLU A 155 19.76 -3.95 -11.04
N ASP A 156 20.31 -3.96 -12.26
CA ASP A 156 19.53 -3.80 -13.49
C ASP A 156 19.01 -5.16 -14.01
N TYR A 157 18.31 -5.91 -13.15
CA TYR A 157 17.64 -7.16 -13.52
C TYR A 157 16.45 -7.45 -12.61
N ILE A 158 15.54 -8.34 -13.05
CA ILE A 158 14.41 -8.79 -12.22
C ILE A 158 14.84 -10.00 -11.38
N LEU A 159 14.77 -9.91 -10.05
CA LEU A 159 15.07 -11.07 -9.18
C LEU A 159 13.89 -12.05 -9.17
N HIS A 160 14.00 -13.04 -10.03
CA HIS A 160 12.97 -14.03 -10.28
C HIS A 160 12.89 -15.12 -9.19
N SER A 161 11.66 -15.57 -8.91
CA SER A 161 11.39 -16.84 -8.22
C SER A 161 10.00 -17.33 -8.63
N ASN A 162 9.72 -18.63 -8.55
CA ASN A 162 8.49 -19.27 -9.06
C ASN A 162 7.14 -18.64 -8.67
N LYS A 163 7.10 -17.76 -7.65
CA LYS A 163 5.85 -17.15 -7.16
C LYS A 163 5.90 -15.62 -7.03
N ARG A 164 7.09 -15.01 -7.16
CA ARG A 164 7.32 -13.58 -6.87
C ARG A 164 8.55 -13.04 -7.59
N TYR A 165 8.43 -11.81 -8.08
CA TYR A 165 9.45 -11.09 -8.83
C TYR A 165 9.67 -9.74 -8.16
N LEU A 166 10.93 -9.36 -7.95
CA LEU A 166 11.27 -8.00 -7.57
C LEU A 166 11.90 -7.34 -8.79
N ASN A 167 11.23 -6.32 -9.31
CA ASN A 167 11.75 -5.45 -10.34
C ASN A 167 12.48 -4.30 -9.65
N PHE A 168 13.81 -4.27 -9.75
CA PHE A 168 14.63 -3.26 -9.09
C PHE A 168 14.58 -1.92 -9.81
N LYS A 169 14.51 -1.97 -11.14
CA LYS A 169 14.45 -0.78 -11.99
C LYS A 169 13.21 0.05 -11.69
N ASP A 170 12.06 -0.61 -11.60
CA ASP A 170 10.77 0.07 -11.43
C ASP A 170 10.23 0.00 -9.99
N GLY A 171 10.95 -0.65 -9.06
CA GLY A 171 10.58 -0.75 -7.65
C GLY A 171 9.38 -1.65 -7.34
N TYR A 172 8.90 -2.45 -8.29
CA TYR A 172 7.72 -3.29 -8.13
C TYR A 172 8.02 -4.66 -7.52
N LEU A 173 7.26 -5.02 -6.49
CA LEU A 173 7.17 -6.40 -6.01
C LEU A 173 5.94 -7.08 -6.60
N ILE A 174 6.16 -7.92 -7.61
CA ILE A 174 5.09 -8.68 -8.26
C ILE A 174 4.93 -10.02 -7.55
N ALA A 175 3.69 -10.40 -7.25
CA ALA A 175 3.36 -11.67 -6.62
C ALA A 175 2.18 -12.34 -7.32
N LEU A 176 2.24 -13.67 -7.44
CA LEU A 176 1.10 -14.44 -7.97
C LEU A 176 -0.06 -14.46 -6.97
N ILE A 177 -1.27 -14.30 -7.50
CA ILE A 177 -2.52 -14.52 -6.77
C ILE A 177 -2.55 -15.98 -6.32
N ARG A 178 -2.77 -16.20 -5.02
CA ARG A 178 -2.83 -17.55 -4.45
C ARG A 178 -4.24 -18.11 -4.44
N GLU A 179 -5.22 -17.23 -4.25
CA GLU A 179 -6.61 -17.57 -4.02
C GLU A 179 -7.46 -16.31 -4.26
N VAL A 180 -8.61 -16.49 -4.90
CA VAL A 180 -9.67 -15.48 -5.03
C VAL A 180 -10.88 -16.03 -4.28
N LYS A 181 -11.55 -15.19 -3.49
CA LYS A 181 -12.74 -15.57 -2.72
C LYS A 181 -13.85 -14.57 -2.95
N GLU A 182 -15.04 -15.10 -3.18
CA GLU A 182 -16.28 -14.34 -3.12
C GLU A 182 -16.82 -14.39 -1.69
N ARG A 183 -17.41 -13.27 -1.24
CA ARG A 183 -18.03 -13.12 0.07
C ARG A 183 -19.13 -12.08 -0.03
N ASP A 184 -20.25 -12.34 0.63
CA ASP A 184 -21.28 -11.34 0.84
C ASP A 184 -20.74 -10.23 1.76
N TYR A 185 -21.01 -8.98 1.40
CA TYR A 185 -20.57 -7.81 2.15
C TYR A 185 -21.68 -6.75 2.13
N GLU A 186 -22.06 -6.29 3.32
CA GLU A 186 -22.98 -5.18 3.51
C GLU A 186 -22.24 -4.07 4.26
N GLY A 187 -22.03 -2.93 3.61
CA GLY A 187 -21.29 -1.81 4.17
C GLY A 187 -20.78 -0.83 3.11
N LEU A 188 -20.05 0.19 3.55
CA LEU A 188 -19.47 1.19 2.67
C LEU A 188 -18.24 0.65 1.93
N VAL A 189 -18.22 0.86 0.62
CA VAL A 189 -17.05 0.64 -0.24
C VAL A 189 -16.53 2.01 -0.68
N TYR A 190 -15.20 2.16 -0.64
CA TYR A 190 -14.53 3.42 -0.97
C TYR A 190 -13.71 3.26 -2.24
N ASN A 191 -13.63 4.32 -3.04
CA ASN A 191 -12.76 4.42 -4.20
C ASN A 191 -12.05 5.79 -4.17
N LEU A 192 -10.91 5.90 -4.86
CA LEU A 192 -10.16 7.15 -5.00
C LEU A 192 -10.06 7.51 -6.48
N GLU A 193 -10.24 8.79 -6.80
CA GLU A 193 -9.86 9.35 -8.09
C GLU A 193 -8.47 9.95 -7.94
N VAL A 194 -7.54 9.52 -8.80
CA VAL A 194 -6.14 9.93 -8.80
C VAL A 194 -5.79 10.41 -10.19
N GLU A 195 -5.08 11.53 -10.27
CA GLU A 195 -4.63 12.12 -11.53
C GLU A 195 -3.73 11.14 -12.31
N ASP A 196 -3.63 11.34 -13.63
CA ASP A 196 -2.79 10.62 -14.59
C ASP A 196 -3.17 9.14 -14.87
N ASP A 197 -2.87 8.23 -13.95
CA ASP A 197 -2.86 6.77 -14.21
C ASP A 197 -3.98 6.00 -13.52
N ASN A 198 -4.85 6.72 -12.79
CA ASN A 198 -6.00 6.17 -12.10
C ASN A 198 -5.65 5.02 -11.14
N THR A 199 -4.40 4.94 -10.70
CA THR A 199 -3.85 3.80 -9.96
C THR A 199 -3.35 4.26 -8.59
N TYR A 200 -3.62 3.48 -7.54
CA TYR A 200 -3.19 3.79 -6.18
C TYR A 200 -2.80 2.53 -5.40
N THR A 201 -2.27 2.72 -4.19
CA THR A 201 -1.92 1.60 -3.32
C THR A 201 -2.96 1.40 -2.23
N ALA A 202 -3.50 0.18 -2.13
CA ALA A 202 -4.35 -0.26 -1.03
C ALA A 202 -3.69 -1.47 -0.37
N ASN A 203 -3.35 -1.37 0.93
CA ASN A 203 -2.70 -2.45 1.69
C ASN A 203 -1.41 -3.00 1.03
N MET A 204 -0.56 -2.12 0.47
CA MET A 204 0.65 -2.45 -0.33
C MET A 204 0.40 -3.14 -1.68
N ILE A 205 -0.85 -3.17 -2.15
CA ILE A 205 -1.20 -3.69 -3.48
C ILE A 205 -1.56 -2.50 -4.36
N ILE A 206 -1.05 -2.52 -5.59
CA ILE A 206 -1.42 -1.56 -6.62
C ILE A 206 -2.81 -1.95 -7.14
N VAL A 207 -3.76 -1.01 -7.07
CA VAL A 207 -5.14 -1.17 -7.53
C VAL A 207 -5.49 -0.02 -8.47
N HIS A 208 -6.35 -0.28 -9.44
CA HIS A 208 -6.91 0.73 -10.32
C HIS A 208 -8.22 1.26 -9.72
N ASN A 209 -8.57 2.52 -9.96
CA ASN A 209 -9.87 3.03 -9.61
C ASN A 209 -10.96 2.31 -10.45
N CYS A 210 -12.10 2.00 -9.85
CA CYS A 210 -13.18 1.42 -10.64
C CYS A 210 -13.94 2.56 -11.34
N ASN A 211 -13.96 2.57 -12.67
CA ASN A 211 -14.86 3.41 -13.47
C ASN A 211 -15.95 2.55 -14.12
N GLY A 212 -17.09 3.17 -14.46
CA GLY A 212 -18.24 2.43 -15.00
C GLY A 212 -17.94 1.77 -16.35
N ILE A 213 -17.09 2.38 -17.17
CA ILE A 213 -16.74 1.85 -18.50
C ILE A 213 -15.94 0.55 -18.41
N GLU A 214 -14.99 0.44 -17.48
CA GLU A 214 -14.23 -0.79 -17.25
C GLU A 214 -15.09 -1.91 -16.69
N ALA A 215 -16.02 -1.58 -15.78
CA ALA A 215 -16.97 -2.55 -15.24
C ALA A 215 -17.85 -3.12 -16.36
N LEU A 216 -18.48 -2.25 -17.17
CA LEU A 216 -19.26 -2.67 -18.34
C LEU A 216 -18.41 -3.48 -19.33
N ALA A 217 -17.18 -3.04 -19.63
CA ALA A 217 -16.26 -3.73 -20.54
C ALA A 217 -15.87 -5.13 -20.05
N ARG A 218 -15.98 -5.41 -18.74
CA ARG A 218 -15.76 -6.74 -18.15
C ARG A 218 -17.02 -7.60 -18.06
N GLY A 219 -18.17 -7.07 -18.43
CA GLY A 219 -19.45 -7.77 -18.36
C GLY A 219 -20.22 -7.53 -17.07
N GLU A 220 -19.83 -6.55 -16.26
CA GLU A 220 -20.53 -6.21 -15.02
C GLU A 220 -21.69 -5.25 -15.30
N ILE A 221 -22.80 -5.44 -14.58
CA ILE A 221 -23.97 -4.56 -14.66
C ILE A 221 -23.69 -3.33 -13.81
N VAL A 222 -23.80 -2.16 -14.41
CA VAL A 222 -23.56 -0.87 -13.74
C VAL A 222 -24.83 -0.05 -13.80
N ILE A 223 -25.20 0.54 -12.66
CA ILE A 223 -26.19 1.60 -12.57
C ILE A 223 -25.54 2.86 -12.01
N ALA A 224 -25.88 4.03 -12.56
CA ALA A 224 -25.28 5.31 -12.19
C ALA A 224 -26.32 6.45 -12.32
N PRO A 225 -26.17 7.57 -11.59
CA PRO A 225 -27.10 8.69 -11.71
C PRO A 225 -26.98 9.40 -13.07
N LYS A 226 -28.09 9.82 -13.65
CA LYS A 226 -28.12 10.74 -14.79
C LYS A 226 -27.39 12.05 -14.48
N GLY A 227 -26.91 12.76 -15.49
CA GLY A 227 -26.19 14.03 -15.45
C GLY A 227 -24.71 13.94 -15.03
N GLY A 228 -24.14 12.74 -14.94
CA GLY A 228 -22.71 12.53 -14.67
C GLY A 228 -21.88 12.37 -15.94
N SER A 229 -20.55 12.45 -15.82
CA SER A 229 -19.62 12.27 -16.95
C SER A 229 -19.70 10.87 -17.59
N TRP A 230 -20.18 9.88 -16.84
CA TRP A 230 -20.38 8.51 -17.33
C TRP A 230 -21.53 8.36 -18.31
N GLU A 231 -22.42 9.35 -18.48
CA GLU A 231 -23.49 9.28 -19.48
C GLU A 231 -22.97 9.07 -20.91
N GLU A 232 -21.73 9.50 -21.20
CA GLU A 232 -21.14 9.33 -22.52
C GLU A 232 -21.03 7.85 -22.94
N TYR A 233 -20.78 6.97 -21.98
CA TYR A 233 -20.54 5.55 -22.22
C TYR A 233 -21.56 4.62 -21.58
N MET A 234 -22.34 5.06 -20.59
CA MET A 234 -23.32 4.22 -19.91
C MET A 234 -24.50 3.87 -20.83
N PRO A 235 -25.01 2.62 -20.78
CA PRO A 235 -26.25 2.29 -21.46
C PRO A 235 -27.42 3.03 -20.80
N GLU A 236 -28.44 3.41 -21.59
CA GLU A 236 -29.60 4.16 -21.09
C GLU A 236 -30.31 3.46 -19.92
N TRP A 237 -30.42 2.13 -19.97
CA TRP A 237 -31.02 1.33 -18.90
C TRP A 237 -30.22 1.36 -17.58
N GLY A 238 -28.93 1.70 -17.64
CA GLY A 238 -28.06 1.86 -16.48
C GLY A 238 -28.08 3.27 -15.88
N LEU A 239 -28.82 4.21 -16.48
CA LEU A 239 -28.87 5.59 -16.03
C LEU A 239 -30.15 5.86 -15.23
N ILE A 240 -29.96 6.09 -13.93
CA ILE A 240 -31.05 6.29 -12.96
C ILE A 240 -31.31 7.77 -12.78
N ASP A 241 -32.57 8.16 -12.64
CA ASP A 241 -32.91 9.55 -12.34
C ASP A 241 -32.18 10.05 -11.09
N SER A 242 -31.85 11.33 -11.12
CA SER A 242 -30.96 11.94 -10.15
C SER A 242 -31.30 13.41 -9.99
N LYS A 243 -30.70 14.04 -8.97
CA LYS A 243 -30.80 15.48 -8.72
C LYS A 243 -29.41 16.09 -8.53
N PRO A 244 -29.20 17.36 -8.89
CA PRO A 244 -27.93 18.03 -8.66
C PRO A 244 -27.54 18.00 -7.18
N CYS A 245 -26.28 17.67 -6.91
CA CYS A 245 -25.67 17.70 -5.59
C CYS A 245 -24.60 18.80 -5.55
N PRO A 246 -24.67 19.77 -4.64
CA PRO A 246 -23.73 20.89 -4.61
C PRO A 246 -22.32 20.49 -4.15
N TYR A 247 -22.11 19.23 -3.76
CA TYR A 247 -20.83 18.67 -3.33
C TYR A 247 -20.68 17.23 -3.81
N VAL A 248 -19.45 16.80 -4.13
CA VAL A 248 -19.13 15.38 -4.35
C VAL A 248 -18.90 14.69 -3.00
N LEU A 249 -18.04 15.26 -2.16
CA LEU A 249 -17.82 14.83 -0.77
C LEU A 249 -17.96 16.03 0.15
N LYS A 250 -19.01 16.02 0.98
CA LYS A 250 -19.29 17.11 1.91
C LYS A 250 -18.09 17.34 2.84
N ASP A 251 -17.68 18.60 2.98
CA ASP A 251 -16.58 19.04 3.85
C ASP A 251 -15.18 18.50 3.45
N SER A 252 -15.00 18.01 2.23
CA SER A 252 -13.70 17.57 1.72
C SER A 252 -12.80 18.74 1.30
N PRO A 253 -11.56 18.85 1.80
CA PRO A 253 -10.64 19.94 1.43
C PRO A 253 -10.06 19.81 0.01
N ILE A 254 -10.23 18.64 -0.63
CA ILE A 254 -9.63 18.33 -1.94
C ILE A 254 -10.69 18.04 -3.03
N HIS A 255 -11.90 17.63 -2.65
CA HIS A 255 -13.00 17.41 -3.60
C HIS A 255 -14.02 18.56 -3.51
N VAL A 256 -13.72 19.67 -4.18
CA VAL A 256 -14.54 20.90 -4.18
C VAL A 256 -15.58 20.95 -5.31
N GLY A 257 -15.70 19.87 -6.09
CA GLY A 257 -16.63 19.77 -7.22
C GLY A 257 -18.09 19.60 -6.80
N LYS A 258 -18.98 19.78 -7.79
CA LYS A 258 -20.41 19.42 -7.71
C LYS A 258 -20.62 18.06 -8.36
N GLY A 259 -21.73 17.39 -8.06
CA GLY A 259 -22.04 16.08 -8.62
C GLY A 259 -23.53 15.84 -8.78
N MET A 260 -23.91 14.60 -9.03
CA MET A 260 -25.30 14.15 -9.10
C MET A 260 -25.59 13.20 -7.96
N GLN A 261 -26.70 13.43 -7.25
CA GLN A 261 -27.22 12.51 -6.24
C GLN A 261 -28.28 11.63 -6.91
N ILE A 262 -28.03 10.33 -6.92
CA ILE A 262 -28.98 9.33 -7.43
C ILE A 262 -30.28 9.35 -6.61
N ASP A 263 -31.41 9.17 -7.28
CA ASP A 263 -32.67 8.88 -6.63
C ASP A 263 -32.61 7.45 -6.07
N VAL A 264 -32.50 7.34 -4.75
CA VAL A 264 -32.22 6.08 -4.06
C VAL A 264 -33.37 5.09 -4.22
N GLU A 265 -34.62 5.55 -4.20
CA GLU A 265 -35.78 4.66 -4.34
C GLU A 265 -35.79 4.02 -5.73
N LYS A 266 -35.59 4.83 -6.78
CA LYS A 266 -35.48 4.33 -8.16
C LYS A 266 -34.27 3.44 -8.38
N ALA A 267 -33.14 3.75 -7.73
CA ALA A 267 -31.97 2.90 -7.81
C ALA A 267 -32.22 1.53 -7.18
N VAL A 268 -32.96 1.47 -6.06
CA VAL A 268 -33.37 0.22 -5.43
C VAL A 268 -34.33 -0.55 -6.34
N ASP A 269 -35.33 0.11 -6.92
CA ASP A 269 -36.27 -0.53 -7.84
C ASP A 269 -35.55 -1.18 -9.03
N VAL A 270 -34.62 -0.45 -9.66
CA VAL A 270 -33.82 -1.00 -10.78
C VAL A 270 -32.88 -2.09 -10.31
N ALA A 271 -32.26 -1.97 -9.13
CA ALA A 271 -31.42 -3.02 -8.59
C ALA A 271 -32.21 -4.32 -8.33
N CYS A 272 -33.44 -4.22 -7.81
CA CYS A 272 -34.35 -5.35 -7.66
C CYS A 272 -34.72 -5.96 -9.01
N ASP A 273 -35.10 -5.15 -10.00
CA ASP A 273 -35.42 -5.63 -11.35
C ASP A 273 -34.22 -6.35 -12.01
N VAL A 274 -33.02 -5.81 -11.83
CA VAL A 274 -31.77 -6.44 -12.30
C VAL A 274 -31.55 -7.79 -11.62
N LEU A 275 -31.78 -7.89 -10.31
CA LEU A 275 -31.59 -9.14 -9.57
C LEU A 275 -32.63 -10.19 -9.95
N ASP A 276 -33.88 -9.79 -10.17
CA ASP A 276 -34.96 -10.67 -10.61
C ASP A 276 -34.76 -11.15 -12.05
N ASN A 277 -34.09 -10.35 -12.90
CA ASN A 277 -33.85 -10.63 -14.32
C ASN A 277 -32.35 -10.71 -14.67
N LEU A 278 -31.55 -11.29 -13.77
CA LEU A 278 -30.08 -11.22 -13.83
C LEU A 278 -29.47 -11.73 -15.14
N ASP A 279 -29.95 -12.85 -15.66
CA ASP A 279 -29.41 -13.44 -16.90
C ASP A 279 -29.70 -12.56 -18.12
N GLU A 280 -30.84 -11.87 -18.13
CA GLU A 280 -31.18 -10.92 -19.19
C GLU A 280 -30.24 -9.71 -19.16
N TYR A 281 -30.04 -9.09 -17.99
CA TYR A 281 -29.14 -7.95 -17.87
C TYR A 281 -27.68 -8.32 -18.16
N LYS A 282 -27.23 -9.52 -17.78
CA LYS A 282 -25.92 -10.03 -18.20
C LYS A 282 -25.81 -10.10 -19.72
N ALA A 283 -26.83 -10.61 -20.41
CA ALA A 283 -26.84 -10.66 -21.87
C ALA A 283 -26.82 -9.25 -22.49
N ARG A 284 -27.61 -8.31 -21.95
CA ARG A 284 -27.62 -6.89 -22.37
C ARG A 284 -26.24 -6.25 -22.24
N VAL A 285 -25.53 -6.48 -21.11
CA VAL A 285 -24.17 -5.97 -20.94
C VAL A 285 -23.22 -6.59 -21.95
N GLN A 286 -23.27 -7.91 -22.18
CA GLN A 286 -22.40 -8.57 -23.16
C GLN A 286 -22.59 -8.02 -24.58
N GLU A 287 -23.81 -7.66 -24.96
CA GLU A 287 -24.07 -6.99 -26.23
C GLU A 287 -23.51 -5.56 -26.24
N TYR A 288 -23.76 -4.81 -25.17
CA TYR A 288 -23.32 -3.42 -25.05
C TYR A 288 -21.79 -3.25 -25.05
N ARG A 289 -21.03 -4.29 -24.63
CA ARG A 289 -19.56 -4.31 -24.75
C ARG A 289 -19.08 -4.02 -26.16
N LYS A 290 -19.80 -4.45 -27.20
CA LYS A 290 -19.46 -4.17 -28.60
C LYS A 290 -19.50 -2.67 -28.90
N VAL A 291 -20.50 -1.96 -28.37
CA VAL A 291 -20.60 -0.49 -28.48
C VAL A 291 -19.41 0.19 -27.82
N LEU A 292 -18.95 -0.35 -26.68
CA LEU A 292 -17.77 0.17 -25.99
C LEU A 292 -16.49 -0.05 -26.81
N GLU A 293 -16.29 -1.27 -27.33
CA GLU A 293 -15.15 -1.63 -28.17
C GLU A 293 -15.09 -0.81 -29.47
N GLU A 294 -16.24 -0.42 -30.03
CA GLU A 294 -16.28 0.40 -31.25
C GLU A 294 -15.95 1.88 -31.01
N ARG A 295 -16.18 2.39 -29.79
CA ARG A 295 -16.18 3.84 -29.52
C ARG A 295 -15.12 4.33 -28.53
N PHE A 296 -14.64 3.45 -27.65
CA PHE A 296 -13.86 3.83 -26.46
C PHE A 296 -12.56 3.03 -26.31
N THR A 297 -12.03 2.44 -27.39
CA THR A 297 -10.64 1.96 -27.38
C THR A 297 -9.67 3.14 -27.40
N TRP A 298 -8.42 2.90 -26.97
CA TRP A 298 -7.38 3.91 -26.99
C TRP A 298 -7.16 4.51 -28.38
N GLU A 299 -7.20 3.68 -29.42
CA GLU A 299 -7.08 4.12 -30.81
C GLU A 299 -8.22 5.04 -31.21
N LYS A 300 -9.47 4.69 -30.86
CA LYS A 300 -10.66 5.49 -31.19
C LYS A 300 -10.70 6.81 -30.45
N VAL A 301 -10.28 6.82 -29.18
CA VAL A 301 -10.15 8.06 -28.41
C VAL A 301 -9.05 8.95 -28.99
N ALA A 302 -7.91 8.37 -29.38
CA ALA A 302 -6.84 9.13 -30.03
C ALA A 302 -7.28 9.74 -31.37
N GLU A 303 -8.03 9.00 -32.20
CA GLU A 303 -8.63 9.52 -33.44
C GLU A 303 -9.56 10.71 -33.16
N LYS A 304 -10.45 10.60 -32.16
CA LYS A 304 -11.35 11.71 -31.77
C LYS A 304 -10.57 12.94 -31.31
N LEU A 305 -9.53 12.76 -30.50
CA LEU A 305 -8.69 13.86 -30.04
C LEU A 305 -7.94 14.55 -31.19
N ALA A 306 -7.47 13.78 -32.18
CA ALA A 306 -6.84 14.34 -33.37
C ALA A 306 -7.81 15.22 -34.17
N ILE A 307 -9.05 14.76 -34.38
CA ILE A 307 -10.10 15.53 -35.07
C ILE A 307 -10.39 16.84 -34.31
N ILE A 308 -10.55 16.78 -32.98
CA ILE A 308 -10.79 17.98 -32.17
C ILE A 308 -9.62 18.97 -32.28
N LEU A 309 -8.38 18.49 -32.29
CA LEU A 309 -7.20 19.34 -32.47
C LEU A 309 -7.18 20.01 -33.84
N GLU A 310 -7.57 19.31 -34.90
CA GLU A 310 -7.70 19.88 -36.25
C GLU A 310 -8.76 20.99 -36.26
N GLU A 311 -9.95 20.73 -35.71
CA GLU A 311 -11.04 21.72 -35.63
C GLU A 311 -10.64 22.96 -34.81
N VAL A 312 -9.96 22.77 -33.67
CA VAL A 312 -9.47 23.90 -32.86
C VAL A 312 -8.42 24.72 -33.61
N CYS A 313 -7.52 24.06 -34.34
CA CYS A 313 -6.51 24.74 -35.15
C CYS A 313 -7.15 25.55 -36.31
N GLU A 314 -8.15 24.99 -37.00
CA GLU A 314 -8.86 25.67 -38.09
C GLU A 314 -9.64 26.91 -37.62
N ASN A 315 -10.21 26.88 -36.41
CA ASN A 315 -10.96 28.00 -35.83
C ASN A 315 -10.09 29.12 -35.24
N VAL A 316 -8.77 28.92 -35.14
CA VAL A 316 -7.81 29.91 -34.63
C VAL A 316 -7.11 30.68 -35.78
N THR A 317 -7.24 30.20 -37.02
CA THR A 317 -6.81 30.87 -38.27
C THR A 317 -7.90 31.74 -38.88
#